data_AF-A0A8S9GHH3-F1
#
_entry.id   AF-A0A8S9GHH3-F1
#
_cell.length_a   1.000
_cell.length_b   1.000
_cell.length_c   1.000
_cell.angle_alpha   90.00
_cell.angle_beta   90.00
_cell.angle_gamma   90.00
#
_symmetry.space_group_name_H-M   'P 1'
#
loop_
_entity.id
_entity.type
_entity.pdbx_description
1 polymer ?
#
loop_
_entity_poly.entity_id
_entity_poly.type
_entity_poly.pdbx_seq_one_letter_code
_entity_poly.pdbx_strand_id
1 'polypeptide(L)'
;MAPLGEDISSSHNLHHLSHSFSSSLIHNHAVTSGDETREEAKFDYRWIDYLCSHLCFLSKVIKETGVKVKGYCAWSLGDNYEFGQGFTVRFGLTYIDWNNVTDRDLKESGKWYKKFIATKNLAKPNFLRSSLTFEKKKFADA
;
A
#
# COMPACT_ATOMS: atom_id res chain seq x y z
N MET A 1 -25.32 23.06 46.05
CA MET A 1 -24.98 23.77 44.79
C MET A 1 -23.86 22.97 44.12
N ALA A 2 -24.23 22.14 43.13
CA ALA A 2 -23.39 21.34 42.22
C ALA A 2 -24.34 20.72 41.17
N PRO A 3 -23.90 20.15 40.02
CA PRO A 3 -22.77 20.46 39.10
C PRO A 3 -23.19 20.39 37.58
N LEU A 4 -22.22 20.43 36.63
CA LEU A 4 -22.19 19.88 35.22
C LEU A 4 -22.10 20.83 34.00
N GLY A 5 -21.26 20.43 33.02
CA GLY A 5 -21.20 20.82 31.59
C GLY A 5 -19.86 21.46 31.16
N GLU A 6 -18.89 20.73 30.56
CA GLU A 6 -18.61 20.54 29.10
C GLU A 6 -18.64 21.86 28.28
N ASP A 7 -17.62 22.26 27.51
CA ASP A 7 -17.27 21.71 26.19
C ASP A 7 -15.89 22.20 25.66
N ILE A 8 -15.45 21.50 24.61
CA ILE A 8 -14.18 21.33 23.93
C ILE A 8 -13.87 22.51 22.98
N SER A 9 -12.61 22.91 22.81
CA SER A 9 -12.18 23.63 21.60
C SER A 9 -10.81 23.18 21.10
N SER A 10 -10.92 22.20 20.20
CA SER A 10 -9.97 21.80 19.17
C SER A 10 -9.11 22.93 18.61
N SER A 11 -7.82 22.96 18.95
CA SER A 11 -6.83 23.76 18.21
C SER A 11 -5.41 23.20 18.18
N HIS A 12 -5.10 22.10 18.88
CA HIS A 12 -3.69 21.74 19.11
C HIS A 12 -3.13 20.53 18.34
N ASN A 13 -3.90 19.86 17.46
CA ASN A 13 -3.43 18.62 16.82
C ASN A 13 -3.09 18.71 15.32
N LEU A 14 -3.30 19.84 14.64
CA LEU A 14 -3.01 19.95 13.20
C LEU A 14 -1.60 20.46 12.88
N HIS A 15 -0.94 21.18 13.78
CA HIS A 15 0.40 21.73 13.53
C HIS A 15 1.55 20.73 13.75
N HIS A 16 1.33 19.64 14.50
CA HIS A 16 2.38 18.63 14.73
C HIS A 16 2.53 17.59 13.61
N LEU A 17 1.55 17.46 12.71
CA LEU A 17 1.62 16.53 11.57
C LEU A 17 2.27 17.15 10.33
N SER A 18 2.40 18.48 10.27
CA SER A 18 3.02 19.20 9.15
C SER A 18 4.55 19.03 9.08
N HIS A 19 5.21 18.72 10.20
CA HIS A 19 6.68 18.62 10.26
C HIS A 19 7.23 17.19 10.16
N SER A 20 6.37 16.17 10.15
CA SER A 20 6.80 14.76 9.99
C SER A 20 6.56 14.17 8.60
N PHE A 21 5.79 14.86 7.74
CA PHE A 21 5.83 14.62 6.30
C PHE A 21 6.75 15.66 5.66
N SER A 22 8.01 15.63 6.08
CA SER A 22 9.06 16.13 5.21
C SER A 22 8.89 15.42 3.88
N SER A 23 8.93 16.22 2.82
CA SER A 23 9.11 15.87 1.41
C SER A 23 10.42 15.07 1.17
N SER A 24 10.83 14.22 2.10
CA SER A 24 11.76 13.13 1.87
C SER A 24 11.02 12.08 1.07
N LEU A 25 11.17 12.17 -0.25
CA LEU A 25 11.20 11.06 -1.19
C LEU A 25 10.87 9.72 -0.53
N ILE A 26 9.70 9.16 -0.84
CA ILE A 26 9.56 7.71 -0.85
C ILE A 26 10.60 7.23 -1.87
N HIS A 27 11.81 6.95 -1.39
CA HIS A 27 12.91 6.50 -2.23
C HIS A 27 12.53 5.10 -2.72
N ASN A 28 11.99 5.06 -3.94
CA ASN A 28 11.94 3.96 -4.92
C ASN A 28 12.43 2.59 -4.44
N HIS A 29 11.71 1.98 -3.50
CA HIS A 29 11.96 0.59 -3.13
C HIS A 29 10.74 -0.30 -3.32
N ALA A 30 9.53 0.25 -3.43
CA ALA A 30 8.34 -0.53 -3.77
C ALA A 30 7.97 -0.47 -5.26
N VAL A 31 8.79 0.19 -6.07
CA VAL A 31 8.57 0.45 -7.49
C VAL A 31 9.46 -0.49 -8.29
N THR A 32 8.85 -1.17 -9.26
CA THR A 32 9.54 -2.04 -10.22
C THR A 32 10.19 -1.18 -11.31
N SER A 33 11.43 -1.50 -11.69
CA SER A 33 12.10 -0.79 -12.79
C SER A 33 11.46 -1.12 -14.13
N GLY A 34 11.46 -0.16 -15.06
CA GLY A 34 10.93 -0.33 -16.42
C GLY A 34 11.69 -1.37 -17.24
N ASP A 35 13.00 -1.50 -16.96
CA ASP A 35 13.95 -2.36 -17.68
C ASP A 35 14.01 -3.79 -17.15
N GLU A 36 13.30 -4.10 -16.06
CA GLU A 36 13.21 -5.46 -15.52
C GLU A 36 12.55 -6.40 -16.52
N THR A 37 13.02 -7.65 -16.53
CA THR A 37 12.39 -8.71 -17.30
C THR A 37 10.96 -8.95 -16.79
N ARG A 38 10.11 -9.54 -17.64
CA ARG A 38 8.74 -9.91 -17.27
C ARG A 38 8.67 -10.68 -15.95
N GLU A 39 9.55 -11.65 -15.75
CA GLU A 39 9.54 -12.48 -14.55
C GLU A 39 9.95 -11.68 -13.30
N GLU A 40 10.98 -10.84 -13.39
CA GLU A 40 11.40 -9.96 -12.30
C GLU A 40 10.28 -8.98 -11.93
N ALA A 41 9.69 -8.33 -12.93
CA ALA A 41 8.62 -7.35 -12.75
C ALA A 41 7.35 -7.93 -12.11
N LYS A 42 7.13 -9.25 -12.23
CA LYS A 42 5.99 -9.94 -11.59
C LYS A 42 6.19 -10.17 -10.10
N PHE A 43 7.42 -10.26 -9.61
CA PHE A 43 7.74 -10.54 -8.20
C PHE A 43 7.87 -9.27 -7.35
N ASP A 44 6.81 -8.45 -7.36
CA ASP A 44 6.75 -7.13 -6.74
C ASP A 44 6.32 -7.15 -5.24
N TYR A 45 6.92 -8.02 -4.44
CA TYR A 45 6.52 -8.23 -3.03
C TYR A 45 6.60 -6.97 -2.16
N ARG A 46 7.50 -6.04 -2.49
CA ARG A 46 7.61 -4.76 -1.79
C ARG A 46 6.37 -3.87 -2.02
N TRP A 47 5.73 -4.00 -3.18
CA TRP A 47 4.45 -3.33 -3.46
C TRP A 47 3.31 -3.91 -2.62
N ILE A 48 3.30 -5.24 -2.39
CA ILE A 48 2.37 -5.88 -1.46
C ILE A 48 2.52 -5.31 -0.04
N ASP A 49 3.77 -5.20 0.44
CA ASP A 49 4.04 -4.68 1.78
C ASP A 49 3.57 -3.22 1.93
N TYR A 50 3.77 -2.40 0.88
CA TYR A 50 3.26 -1.02 0.84
C TYR A 50 1.73 -0.97 0.90
N LEU A 51 1.03 -1.68 0.01
CA LEU A 51 -0.43 -1.72 -0.04
C LEU A 51 -1.01 -2.19 1.29
N CYS A 52 -0.45 -3.27 1.84
CA CYS A 52 -0.87 -3.84 3.11
C CYS A 52 -0.71 -2.83 4.26
N SER A 53 0.44 -2.17 4.35
CA SER A 53 0.71 -1.16 5.40
C SER A 53 -0.23 0.04 5.28
N HIS A 54 -0.46 0.53 4.07
CA HIS A 54 -1.35 1.66 3.81
C HIS A 54 -2.80 1.33 4.20
N LEU A 55 -3.30 0.16 3.80
CA LEU A 55 -4.65 -0.29 4.12
C LEU A 55 -4.85 -0.55 5.61
N CYS A 56 -3.84 -1.05 6.33
CA CYS A 56 -3.84 -1.15 7.78
C CYS A 56 -4.01 0.22 8.45
N PHE A 57 -3.21 1.21 8.01
CA PHE A 57 -3.29 2.55 8.54
C PHE A 57 -4.64 3.20 8.27
N LEU A 58 -5.15 3.06 7.04
CA LEU A 58 -6.49 3.54 6.67
C LEU A 58 -7.57 2.91 7.55
N SER A 59 -7.51 1.58 7.77
CA SER A 59 -8.44 0.90 8.67
C SER A 59 -8.33 1.40 10.11
N LYS A 60 -7.13 1.74 10.59
CA LYS A 60 -6.92 2.27 11.94
C LYS A 60 -7.59 3.63 12.08
N VAL A 61 -7.33 4.55 11.16
CA VAL A 61 -7.90 5.91 11.18
C VAL A 61 -9.42 5.89 11.11
N ILE A 62 -10.01 5.05 10.25
CA ILE A 62 -11.47 4.89 10.16
C ILE A 62 -12.07 4.47 11.52
N LYS A 63 -11.43 3.51 12.21
CA LYS A 63 -11.90 3.00 13.50
C LYS A 63 -11.73 4.01 14.64
N GLU A 64 -10.61 4.72 14.67
CA GLU A 64 -10.27 5.61 15.79
C GLU A 64 -10.93 6.99 15.68
N THR A 65 -11.11 7.50 14.46
CA THR A 65 -11.60 8.88 14.22
C THR A 65 -13.04 8.93 13.70
N GLY A 66 -13.58 7.81 13.24
CA GLY A 66 -14.92 7.75 12.63
C GLY A 66 -15.02 8.42 11.26
N VAL A 67 -13.90 8.73 10.60
CA VAL A 67 -13.91 9.28 9.24
C VAL A 67 -14.59 8.32 8.26
N LYS A 68 -15.47 8.87 7.41
CA LYS A 68 -16.27 8.09 6.46
C LYS A 68 -15.52 7.92 5.13
N VAL A 69 -14.81 6.80 4.99
CA VAL A 69 -14.16 6.41 3.73
C VAL A 69 -15.04 5.42 2.99
N LYS A 70 -15.36 5.72 1.72
CA LYS A 70 -16.26 4.88 0.90
C LYS A 70 -15.53 3.81 0.09
N GLY A 71 -14.23 3.97 -0.14
CA GLY A 71 -13.45 3.04 -0.94
C GLY A 71 -11.99 3.48 -1.07
N TYR A 72 -11.17 2.58 -1.62
CA TYR A 72 -9.77 2.78 -1.94
C TYR A 72 -9.49 2.24 -3.34
N CYS A 73 -8.77 3.01 -4.15
CA CYS A 73 -8.33 2.63 -5.48
C CYS A 73 -6.81 2.55 -5.51
N ALA A 74 -6.27 1.35 -5.72
CA ALA A 74 -4.84 1.17 -5.91
C ALA A 74 -4.40 1.79 -7.25
N TRP A 75 -3.40 2.68 -7.20
CA TRP A 75 -2.70 3.10 -8.40
C TRP A 75 -1.62 2.05 -8.73
N SER A 76 -1.70 1.29 -9.80
CA SER A 76 -2.73 1.32 -10.86
C SER A 76 -3.16 -0.08 -11.25
N LEU A 77 -4.19 -0.21 -12.09
CA LEU A 77 -4.66 -1.53 -12.54
C LEU A 77 -3.58 -2.28 -13.34
N GLY A 78 -2.81 -1.55 -14.15
CA GLY A 78 -1.72 -2.08 -14.96
C GLY A 78 -0.67 -1.02 -15.23
N ASP A 79 0.53 -1.46 -15.57
CA ASP A 79 1.65 -0.55 -15.82
C ASP A 79 1.26 0.51 -16.86
N ASN A 80 1.68 1.75 -16.64
CA ASN A 80 1.36 2.87 -17.51
C ASN A 80 2.53 3.86 -17.60
N TYR A 81 2.33 4.95 -18.35
CA TYR A 81 3.30 6.03 -18.49
C TYR A 81 3.30 6.93 -17.25
N GLU A 82 4.43 6.97 -16.53
CA GLU A 82 4.58 7.73 -15.28
C GLU A 82 5.23 9.10 -15.51
N PHE A 83 4.55 9.96 -16.28
CA PHE A 83 4.89 11.38 -16.44
C PHE A 83 6.40 11.67 -16.57
N GLY A 84 7.00 12.34 -15.58
CA GLY A 84 8.41 12.73 -15.59
C GLY A 84 9.41 11.57 -15.54
N GLN A 85 8.95 10.34 -15.32
CA GLN A 85 9.76 9.11 -15.39
C GLN A 85 9.46 8.29 -16.66
N GLY A 86 8.39 8.61 -17.39
CA GLY A 86 7.98 7.85 -18.56
C GLY A 86 7.76 6.37 -18.25
N PHE A 87 8.36 5.48 -19.05
CA PHE A 87 8.20 4.03 -18.91
C PHE A 87 9.31 3.35 -18.09
N THR A 88 10.16 4.12 -17.41
CA THR A 88 11.30 3.59 -16.63
C THR A 88 10.89 3.05 -15.26
N VAL A 89 9.61 3.12 -14.92
CA VAL A 89 9.04 2.67 -13.65
C VAL A 89 7.68 2.01 -13.88
N ARG A 90 7.33 1.08 -12.99
CA ARG A 90 6.12 0.24 -13.09
C ARG A 90 5.42 0.15 -11.74
N PHE A 91 4.16 0.62 -11.69
CA PHE A 91 3.30 0.64 -10.49
C PHE A 91 2.06 -0.24 -10.59
N GLY A 92 1.81 -0.82 -11.76
CA GLY A 92 0.58 -1.55 -12.02
C GLY A 92 0.52 -2.85 -11.23
N LEU A 93 -0.68 -3.22 -10.79
CA LEU A 93 -0.99 -4.57 -10.31
C LEU A 93 -0.86 -5.64 -11.42
N THR A 94 -0.82 -5.19 -12.67
CA THR A 94 -0.67 -6.01 -13.87
C THR A 94 0.53 -5.50 -14.66
N TYR A 95 1.44 -6.41 -15.00
CA TYR A 95 2.50 -6.16 -15.96
C TYR A 95 1.90 -5.96 -17.35
N ILE A 96 2.40 -4.98 -18.10
CA ILE A 96 2.05 -4.76 -19.50
C ILE A 96 3.35 -4.78 -20.32
N ASP A 97 3.36 -5.58 -21.40
CA ASP A 97 4.45 -5.55 -22.36
C ASP A 97 4.34 -4.27 -23.22
N TRP A 98 5.38 -3.45 -23.21
CA TRP A 98 5.43 -2.20 -23.97
C TRP A 98 5.46 -2.43 -25.49
N ASN A 99 5.96 -3.59 -25.94
CA ASN A 99 5.97 -3.96 -27.34
C ASN A 99 4.63 -4.60 -27.78
N ASN A 100 3.83 -5.08 -26.82
CA ASN A 100 2.51 -5.65 -27.07
C ASN A 100 1.55 -5.35 -25.90
N VAL A 101 0.86 -4.21 -25.96
CA VAL A 101 -0.02 -3.73 -24.86
C VAL A 101 -1.24 -4.61 -24.54
N THR A 102 -1.51 -5.61 -25.38
CA THR A 102 -2.55 -6.62 -25.14
C THR A 102 -2.04 -7.80 -24.31
N ASP A 103 -0.73 -7.99 -24.28
CA ASP A 103 -0.06 -8.99 -23.45
C ASP A 103 0.10 -8.44 -22.03
N ARG A 104 -0.60 -9.08 -21.10
CA ARG A 104 -0.77 -8.62 -19.73
C ARG A 104 -0.69 -9.80 -18.77
N ASP A 105 0.10 -9.63 -17.72
CA ASP A 105 0.25 -10.64 -16.68
C ASP A 105 0.02 -10.06 -15.30
N LEU A 106 -0.79 -10.75 -14.50
CA LEU A 106 -1.04 -10.32 -13.12
C LEU A 106 0.22 -10.52 -12.28
N LYS A 107 0.71 -9.44 -11.66
CA LYS A 107 1.84 -9.50 -10.74
C LYS A 107 1.44 -10.17 -9.43
N GLU A 108 2.41 -10.50 -8.58
CA GLU A 108 2.12 -11.04 -7.25
C GLU A 108 1.27 -10.07 -6.43
N SER A 109 1.49 -8.76 -6.55
CA SER A 109 0.63 -7.74 -5.95
C SER A 109 -0.80 -7.77 -6.46
N GLY A 110 -1.02 -7.96 -7.77
CA GLY A 110 -2.35 -8.09 -8.34
C GLY A 110 -3.08 -9.35 -7.85
N LYS A 111 -2.38 -10.48 -7.75
CA LYS A 111 -2.91 -11.73 -7.19
C LYS A 111 -3.28 -11.56 -5.73
N TRP A 112 -2.39 -10.92 -4.95
CA TRP A 112 -2.64 -10.60 -3.55
C TRP A 112 -3.85 -9.67 -3.38
N TYR A 113 -3.93 -8.60 -4.17
CA TYR A 113 -5.02 -7.63 -4.11
C TYR A 113 -6.36 -8.25 -4.46
N LYS A 114 -6.40 -9.13 -5.49
CA LYS A 114 -7.58 -9.94 -5.81
C LYS A 114 -8.05 -10.79 -4.63
N LYS A 115 -7.11 -11.42 -3.90
CA LYS A 115 -7.43 -12.21 -2.70
C LYS A 115 -7.91 -11.33 -1.53
N PHE A 116 -7.30 -10.16 -1.36
CA PHE A 116 -7.67 -9.18 -0.34
C PHE A 116 -9.13 -8.76 -0.49
N ILE A 117 -9.52 -8.29 -1.68
CA ILE A 117 -10.88 -7.80 -1.94
C ILE A 117 -11.92 -8.93 -1.89
N ALA A 118 -11.55 -10.16 -2.23
CA ALA A 118 -12.45 -11.31 -2.17
C ALA A 118 -12.67 -11.81 -0.72
N THR A 119 -11.83 -11.39 0.23
CA THR A 119 -11.91 -11.84 1.62
C THR A 119 -13.00 -11.07 2.36
N LYS A 120 -14.14 -11.73 2.61
CA LYS A 120 -15.29 -11.15 3.34
C LYS A 120 -15.08 -10.99 4.86
N ASN A 121 -14.06 -11.63 5.42
CA ASN A 121 -13.75 -11.63 6.86
C ASN A 121 -12.28 -11.30 7.12
N LEU A 122 -11.99 -10.03 7.38
CA LEU A 122 -10.64 -9.51 7.71
C LEU A 122 -10.18 -9.87 9.14
N ALA A 123 -10.96 -10.67 9.88
CA ALA A 123 -10.67 -11.07 11.26
C ALA A 123 -9.43 -11.98 11.40
N LYS A 124 -8.76 -12.34 10.29
CA LYS A 124 -7.51 -13.11 10.33
C LYS A 124 -6.31 -12.15 10.22
N PRO A 125 -5.54 -11.95 11.31
CA PRO A 125 -4.39 -11.03 11.33
C PRO A 125 -3.28 -11.43 10.33
N ASN A 126 -3.28 -12.69 9.87
CA ASN A 126 -2.31 -13.19 8.90
C ASN A 126 -2.44 -12.58 7.50
N PHE A 127 -3.56 -11.91 7.19
CA PHE A 127 -3.72 -11.24 5.89
C PHE A 127 -3.03 -9.86 5.87
N LEU A 128 -2.86 -9.25 7.04
CA LEU A 128 -2.28 -7.93 7.22
C LEU A 128 -0.78 -7.98 7.61
N ARG A 129 -0.15 -9.15 7.47
CA ARG A 129 1.22 -9.39 7.89
C ARG A 129 2.16 -9.20 6.70
N SER A 130 2.97 -8.14 6.74
CA SER A 130 4.01 -7.86 5.75
C SER A 130 5.02 -9.02 5.65
N SER A 131 5.49 -9.26 4.43
CA SER A 131 6.52 -10.23 4.03
C SER A 131 7.80 -10.13 4.88
N LEU A 132 8.08 -8.94 5.43
CA LEU A 132 9.17 -8.63 6.36
C LEU A 132 9.24 -9.51 7.62
N THR A 133 8.19 -10.27 7.93
CA THR A 133 8.21 -11.23 9.05
C THR A 133 8.47 -12.68 8.65
N PHE A 134 8.57 -12.98 7.36
CA PHE A 134 8.92 -14.32 6.87
C PHE A 134 10.40 -14.65 7.10
N GLU A 135 11.30 -13.65 7.06
CA GLU A 135 12.74 -13.88 7.19
C GLU A 135 13.23 -14.15 8.62
N LYS A 136 12.46 -13.78 9.66
CA LYS A 136 12.85 -14.06 11.06
C LYS A 136 12.75 -15.52 11.47
N LYS A 137 12.28 -16.43 10.61
CA LYS A 137 12.11 -17.85 10.93
C LYS A 137 13.10 -18.80 10.27
N LYS A 138 14.07 -18.32 9.49
CA LYS A 138 15.04 -19.19 8.80
C LYS A 138 16.46 -19.24 9.39
N PHE A 139 16.72 -18.55 10.51
CA PHE A 139 18.06 -18.54 11.14
C PHE A 139 18.04 -18.77 12.66
N ALA A 140 17.01 -19.43 13.19
CA ALA A 140 16.98 -19.83 14.60
C ALA A 140 17.34 -21.30 14.84
N ASP A 141 17.56 -22.09 13.77
CA ASP A 141 17.87 -23.52 13.84
C ASP A 141 19.09 -23.89 12.95
N ALA A 142 20.09 -23.02 12.85
CA ALA A 142 21.40 -23.32 12.26
C ALA A 142 22.54 -22.84 13.16
#